data_AF-A0A450YQ77-F1
#
_entry.id   AF-A0A450YQ77-F1
#
_cell.length_a   1.000
_cell.length_b   1.000
_cell.length_c   1.000
_cell.angle_alpha   90.00
_cell.angle_beta   90.00
_cell.angle_gamma   90.00
#
_symmetry.space_group_name_H-M   'P 1'
#
loop_
_entity.id
_entity.type
_entity.pdbx_description
1 polymer ?
#
loop_
_entity_poly.entity_id
_entity_poly.type
_entity_poly.pdbx_seq_one_letter_code
_entity_poly.pdbx_strand_id
1 'polypeptide(L)'
;MRRIFSSLPVSLVLVSVLLCIATSGPVIALSLVLDTRFDIGSLRKPPDDISRTTEGVLMDSLVAIRDGRMDLALRGMETLIETHPEFRLAQLIYGDLLLSKSRFITDVGNYLHAPSDKVIALKEEARQRLEHHLYSPRSAALPEYLLRLPESLAWVVIVDIGRSRLYLYENHAQGIHPRGDYYASVGKNGFPKRIKGDKKTPIGVYATTGSIPRDTLPDHYGAGAFPINYPNEWDQRFGRTGDGIWIHGVPKDTYSRTPRASNGCVALANTDLLSLQGVLSIPNTPVILTNRISWIEHKEMVARRDRFEAEFDRWRRDWESLDYSSYAEYYSLDFRNETEDRASWLRHKRYINGKKQYIMVDISNLSIFGYPGERNMLVVTFDQDYRSDNFSNRGRKRQYWRLEKNGWEENDTWRIIYENTLTPIR
;
A
#
# COMPACT_ATOMS: atom_id res chain seq x y z
N MET A 1 -40.36 -55.58 -46.42
CA MET A 1 -40.81 -56.63 -45.46
C MET A 1 -39.94 -56.58 -44.20
N ARG A 2 -40.50 -56.96 -43.03
CA ARG A 2 -39.87 -57.37 -41.73
C ARG A 2 -38.37 -57.02 -41.48
N ARG A 3 -38.05 -56.14 -40.50
CA ARG A 3 -37.85 -56.39 -39.04
C ARG A 3 -36.51 -57.08 -38.70
N ILE A 4 -35.55 -56.38 -38.05
CA ILE A 4 -35.01 -56.54 -36.64
C ILE A 4 -33.45 -56.49 -36.72
N PHE A 5 -32.59 -56.01 -35.79
CA PHE A 5 -32.71 -55.51 -34.39
C PHE A 5 -31.85 -54.22 -34.13
N SER A 6 -32.34 -53.38 -33.21
CA SER A 6 -31.72 -52.41 -32.26
C SER A 6 -30.20 -52.28 -31.99
N SER A 7 -29.75 -51.01 -31.85
CA SER A 7 -29.16 -50.45 -30.61
C SER A 7 -29.05 -48.91 -30.65
N LEU A 8 -29.59 -48.20 -29.65
CA LEU A 8 -29.52 -46.73 -29.48
C LEU A 8 -28.76 -46.38 -28.18
N PRO A 9 -27.97 -45.29 -28.13
CA PRO A 9 -27.70 -44.57 -26.90
C PRO A 9 -28.76 -43.48 -26.68
N VAL A 10 -29.34 -43.43 -25.48
CA VAL A 10 -30.37 -42.47 -25.08
C VAL A 10 -29.74 -41.28 -24.34
N SER A 11 -30.09 -40.06 -24.74
CA SER A 11 -29.76 -38.85 -23.98
C SER A 11 -30.45 -38.86 -22.62
N LEU A 12 -29.68 -38.88 -21.52
CA LEU A 12 -30.25 -38.80 -20.18
C LEU A 12 -30.49 -37.34 -19.77
N VAL A 13 -31.75 -36.92 -19.83
CA VAL A 13 -32.24 -35.77 -19.05
C VAL A 13 -32.34 -36.21 -17.59
N LEU A 14 -31.56 -35.61 -16.71
CA LEU A 14 -31.55 -35.96 -15.29
C LEU A 14 -32.38 -34.96 -14.48
N VAL A 15 -33.67 -35.29 -14.34
CA VAL A 15 -34.58 -34.65 -13.39
C VAL A 15 -34.08 -34.96 -11.97
N SER A 16 -33.61 -33.94 -11.26
CA SER A 16 -33.23 -34.08 -9.85
C SER A 16 -34.48 -33.99 -8.97
N VAL A 17 -34.99 -35.16 -8.57
CA VAL A 17 -36.06 -35.29 -7.56
C VAL A 17 -35.46 -34.97 -6.19
N LEU A 18 -36.14 -34.13 -5.40
CA LEU A 18 -35.83 -33.98 -3.98
C LEU A 18 -36.03 -35.32 -3.27
N LEU A 19 -34.96 -35.83 -2.64
CA LEU A 19 -35.09 -36.81 -1.57
C LEU A 19 -34.33 -36.31 -0.34
N CYS A 20 -35.08 -35.83 0.65
CA CYS A 20 -34.53 -35.41 1.93
C CYS A 20 -34.00 -36.62 2.69
N ILE A 21 -32.68 -36.73 2.81
CA ILE A 21 -32.03 -37.56 3.84
C ILE A 21 -31.27 -36.59 4.76
N ALA A 22 -31.80 -36.42 5.98
CA ALA A 22 -31.30 -35.45 6.94
C ALA A 22 -30.18 -36.06 7.82
N THR A 23 -28.91 -35.81 7.48
CA THR A 23 -27.76 -35.96 8.40
C THR A 23 -26.56 -35.08 8.00
N SER A 24 -26.69 -33.75 8.01
CA SER A 24 -25.55 -32.80 8.12
C SER A 24 -26.04 -31.41 8.52
N GLY A 25 -25.36 -30.77 9.49
CA GLY A 25 -25.88 -29.63 10.25
C GLY A 25 -25.58 -28.22 9.71
N PRO A 26 -25.95 -27.16 10.47
CA PRO A 26 -26.00 -25.76 10.02
C PRO A 26 -24.65 -25.07 9.79
N VAL A 27 -23.53 -25.77 9.95
CA VAL A 27 -22.16 -25.22 9.80
C VAL A 27 -21.91 -24.66 8.40
N ILE A 28 -22.53 -25.24 7.38
CA ILE A 28 -22.26 -24.94 5.96
C ILE A 28 -22.70 -23.52 5.56
N ALA A 29 -23.70 -22.92 6.22
CA ALA A 29 -24.25 -21.63 5.79
C ALA A 29 -23.30 -20.44 6.10
N LEU A 30 -22.70 -20.41 7.30
CA LEU A 30 -21.75 -19.36 7.68
C LEU A 30 -20.41 -19.54 6.95
N SER A 31 -20.00 -20.79 6.70
CA SER A 31 -18.87 -21.13 5.83
C SER A 31 -19.11 -20.63 4.39
N LEU A 32 -20.25 -20.90 3.76
CA LEU A 32 -20.54 -20.49 2.37
C LEU A 32 -20.45 -18.97 2.12
N VAL A 33 -20.82 -18.13 3.08
CA VAL A 33 -20.70 -16.66 2.94
C VAL A 33 -19.23 -16.20 2.93
N LEU A 34 -18.32 -17.00 3.49
CA LEU A 34 -16.88 -16.78 3.53
C LEU A 34 -16.10 -17.55 2.43
N ASP A 35 -16.56 -18.75 2.05
CA ASP A 35 -15.80 -19.72 1.24
C ASP A 35 -16.02 -19.63 -0.27
N THR A 36 -16.99 -18.86 -0.77
CA THR A 36 -17.40 -18.87 -2.21
C THR A 36 -16.32 -18.46 -3.23
N ARG A 37 -15.06 -18.21 -2.81
CA ARG A 37 -13.90 -17.97 -3.69
C ARG A 37 -12.54 -18.53 -3.22
N PHE A 38 -12.47 -19.36 -2.18
CA PHE A 38 -11.17 -19.73 -1.58
C PHE A 38 -10.84 -21.22 -1.65
N ASP A 39 -9.71 -21.53 -2.27
CA ASP A 39 -9.10 -22.86 -2.33
C ASP A 39 -7.99 -22.94 -1.26
N ILE A 40 -8.21 -23.75 -0.21
CA ILE A 40 -7.52 -23.63 1.09
C ILE A 40 -6.52 -24.78 1.29
N GLY A 41 -5.55 -24.90 0.38
CA GLY A 41 -4.58 -26.01 0.36
C GLY A 41 -3.32 -25.87 1.23
N SER A 42 -3.05 -24.70 1.83
CA SER A 42 -1.78 -24.46 2.54
C SER A 42 -1.88 -23.42 3.66
N LEU A 43 -2.41 -23.81 4.81
CA LEU A 43 -2.32 -23.01 6.05
C LEU A 43 -1.00 -23.32 6.78
N ARG A 44 -0.22 -22.28 7.11
CA ARG A 44 0.84 -22.33 8.13
C ARG A 44 0.55 -21.28 9.19
N LYS A 45 0.71 -21.66 10.45
CA LYS A 45 0.55 -20.81 11.62
C LYS A 45 1.70 -19.77 11.68
N PRO A 46 1.45 -18.49 11.98
CA PRO A 46 2.52 -17.52 12.29
C PRO A 46 3.25 -17.90 13.60
N PRO A 47 4.48 -17.40 13.82
CA PRO A 47 5.31 -17.82 14.96
C PRO A 47 4.72 -17.41 16.32
N ASP A 48 4.88 -18.29 17.30
CA ASP A 48 4.43 -18.13 18.68
C ASP A 48 5.43 -17.30 19.53
N ASP A 49 5.26 -15.97 19.55
CA ASP A 49 5.60 -15.13 20.72
C ASP A 49 4.88 -13.76 20.60
N ILE A 50 4.93 -12.95 21.66
CA ILE A 50 4.26 -11.66 21.89
C ILE A 50 2.83 -11.79 22.41
N SER A 51 2.53 -10.99 23.44
CA SER A 51 1.19 -10.74 24.00
C SER A 51 0.11 -10.74 22.93
N ARG A 52 -1.00 -11.48 23.15
CA ARG A 52 -2.13 -11.56 22.21
C ARG A 52 -2.60 -10.16 21.85
N THR A 53 -2.25 -9.69 20.66
CA THR A 53 -2.64 -8.37 20.18
C THR A 53 -4.15 -8.34 19.97
N THR A 54 -4.76 -7.16 20.05
CA THR A 54 -6.20 -6.98 19.79
C THR A 54 -6.61 -7.53 18.41
N GLU A 55 -5.73 -7.40 17.40
CA GLU A 55 -5.89 -8.03 16.08
C GLU A 55 -5.82 -9.56 16.17
N GLY A 56 -4.84 -10.12 16.90
CA GLY A 56 -4.70 -11.56 17.09
C GLY A 56 -5.94 -12.20 17.76
N VAL A 57 -6.45 -11.60 18.85
CA VAL A 57 -7.67 -12.08 19.51
C VAL A 57 -8.88 -12.01 18.57
N LEU A 58 -9.02 -10.96 17.76
CA LEU A 58 -10.08 -10.87 16.75
C LEU A 58 -9.96 -11.96 15.69
N MET A 59 -8.77 -12.19 15.13
CA MET A 59 -8.55 -13.20 14.10
C MET A 59 -8.77 -14.62 14.63
N ASP A 60 -8.20 -14.95 15.80
CA ASP A 60 -8.42 -16.24 16.48
C ASP A 60 -9.91 -16.51 16.71
N SER A 61 -10.67 -15.46 17.07
CA SER A 61 -12.11 -15.56 17.29
C SER A 61 -12.89 -15.75 15.99
N LEU A 62 -12.57 -15.02 14.93
CA LEU A 62 -13.17 -15.20 13.60
C LEU A 62 -12.89 -16.61 13.03
N VAL A 63 -11.67 -17.12 13.24
CA VAL A 63 -11.30 -18.50 12.89
C VAL A 63 -12.07 -19.50 13.77
N ALA A 64 -12.22 -19.24 15.07
CA ALA A 64 -13.03 -20.08 15.95
C ALA A 64 -14.51 -20.14 15.52
N ILE A 65 -15.10 -19.02 15.06
CA ILE A 65 -16.45 -18.99 14.49
C ILE A 65 -16.55 -19.91 13.26
N ARG A 66 -15.63 -19.75 12.29
CA ARG A 66 -15.57 -20.59 11.07
C ARG A 66 -15.47 -22.07 11.43
N ASP A 67 -14.66 -22.41 12.43
CA ASP A 67 -14.40 -23.79 12.86
C ASP A 67 -15.50 -24.35 13.79
N GLY A 68 -16.62 -23.64 14.01
CA GLY A 68 -17.72 -24.09 14.88
C GLY A 68 -17.45 -23.96 16.39
N ARG A 69 -16.30 -23.40 16.80
CA ARG A 69 -15.82 -23.31 18.19
C ARG A 69 -16.39 -22.07 18.91
N MET A 70 -17.72 -22.00 18.99
CA MET A 70 -18.46 -20.81 19.44
C MET A 70 -18.09 -20.33 20.85
N ASP A 71 -17.86 -21.23 21.82
CA ASP A 71 -17.45 -20.83 23.18
C ASP A 71 -16.05 -20.17 23.22
N LEU A 72 -15.16 -20.55 22.31
CA LEU A 72 -13.84 -19.93 22.20
C LEU A 72 -13.95 -18.54 21.56
N ALA A 73 -14.75 -18.42 20.50
CA ALA A 73 -15.04 -17.15 19.86
C ALA A 73 -15.70 -16.16 20.83
N LEU A 74 -16.64 -16.63 21.65
CA LEU A 74 -17.33 -15.80 22.64
C LEU A 74 -16.36 -15.25 23.67
N ARG A 75 -15.49 -16.09 24.28
CA ARG A 75 -14.47 -15.62 25.23
C ARG A 75 -13.48 -14.63 24.61
N GLY A 76 -13.13 -14.82 23.33
CA GLY A 76 -12.30 -13.87 22.60
C GLY A 76 -12.99 -12.53 22.39
N MET A 77 -14.27 -12.53 22.02
CA MET A 77 -15.07 -11.31 21.92
C MET A 77 -15.30 -10.62 23.27
N GLU A 78 -15.56 -11.37 24.34
CA GLU A 78 -15.66 -10.87 25.73
C GLU A 78 -14.37 -10.12 26.10
N THR A 79 -13.20 -10.74 25.90
CA THR A 79 -11.88 -10.12 26.12
C THR A 79 -11.73 -8.81 25.34
N LEU A 80 -12.18 -8.77 24.08
CA LEU A 80 -12.09 -7.57 23.24
C LEU A 80 -13.00 -6.44 23.70
N ILE A 81 -14.25 -6.72 24.08
CA ILE A 81 -15.20 -5.67 24.50
C ILE A 81 -14.96 -5.18 25.93
N GLU A 82 -14.34 -6.00 26.79
CA GLU A 82 -13.85 -5.58 28.10
C GLU A 82 -12.66 -4.62 27.99
N THR A 83 -11.73 -4.91 27.06
CA THR A 83 -10.53 -4.09 26.84
C THR A 83 -10.81 -2.85 25.98
N HIS A 84 -11.67 -3.00 24.98
CA HIS A 84 -12.02 -2.00 23.96
C HIS A 84 -13.54 -1.97 23.74
N PRO A 85 -14.34 -1.46 24.71
CA PRO A 85 -15.79 -1.35 24.57
C PRO A 85 -16.21 -0.52 23.34
N GLU A 86 -15.34 0.37 22.88
CA GLU A 86 -15.48 1.20 21.67
C GLU A 86 -15.21 0.43 20.35
N PHE A 87 -14.83 -0.85 20.39
CA PHE A 87 -14.57 -1.67 19.20
C PHE A 87 -15.86 -2.23 18.60
N ARG A 88 -16.50 -1.41 17.75
CA ARG A 88 -17.82 -1.67 17.13
C ARG A 88 -17.91 -3.00 16.38
N LEU A 89 -16.82 -3.50 15.78
CA LEU A 89 -16.81 -4.81 15.13
C LEU A 89 -16.87 -5.96 16.16
N ALA A 90 -16.07 -5.90 17.22
CA ALA A 90 -16.12 -6.90 18.30
C ALA A 90 -17.50 -6.91 18.97
N GLN A 91 -18.09 -5.74 19.22
CA GLN A 91 -19.45 -5.59 19.75
C GLN A 91 -20.52 -6.23 18.83
N LEU A 92 -20.40 -6.06 17.50
CA LEU A 92 -21.32 -6.68 16.53
C LEU A 92 -21.24 -8.21 16.59
N ILE A 93 -20.03 -8.76 16.53
CA ILE A 93 -19.78 -10.21 16.54
C ILE A 93 -20.21 -10.81 17.89
N TYR A 94 -19.91 -10.14 19.01
CA TYR A 94 -20.39 -10.52 20.34
C TYR A 94 -21.92 -10.61 20.40
N GLY A 95 -22.61 -9.60 19.88
CA GLY A 95 -24.07 -9.59 19.78
C GLY A 95 -24.63 -10.76 18.95
N ASP A 96 -24.03 -11.06 17.80
CA ASP A 96 -24.40 -12.23 16.99
C ASP A 96 -24.16 -13.55 17.72
N LEU A 97 -23.05 -13.71 18.44
CA LEU A 97 -22.74 -14.91 19.23
C LEU A 97 -23.71 -15.11 20.41
N LEU A 98 -24.20 -14.02 21.02
CA LEU A 98 -25.27 -14.12 22.03
C LEU A 98 -26.61 -14.48 21.37
N LEU A 99 -26.94 -13.90 20.22
CA LEU A 99 -28.15 -14.23 19.46
C LEU A 99 -28.14 -15.68 18.97
N SER A 100 -26.98 -16.24 18.62
CA SER A 100 -26.86 -17.63 18.16
C SER A 100 -27.20 -18.66 19.25
N LYS A 101 -27.21 -18.27 20.54
CA LYS A 101 -27.64 -19.14 21.65
C LYS A 101 -29.16 -19.32 21.74
N SER A 102 -29.96 -18.43 21.15
CA SER A 102 -31.43 -18.48 21.21
C SER A 102 -32.11 -18.72 19.86
N ARG A 103 -31.41 -18.48 18.75
CA ARG A 103 -31.93 -18.69 17.38
C ARG A 103 -30.79 -18.94 16.40
N PHE A 104 -31.11 -19.55 15.26
CA PHE A 104 -30.16 -19.64 14.15
C PHE A 104 -29.83 -18.24 13.60
N ILE A 105 -28.54 -18.03 13.32
CA ILE A 105 -28.02 -16.89 12.57
C ILE A 105 -27.51 -17.36 11.21
N THR A 106 -27.58 -16.49 10.19
CA THR A 106 -27.25 -16.86 8.80
C THR A 106 -26.18 -15.95 8.18
N ASP A 107 -25.76 -14.91 8.89
CA ASP A 107 -24.84 -13.87 8.42
C ASP A 107 -24.09 -13.24 9.62
N VAL A 108 -23.37 -12.14 9.41
CA VAL A 108 -22.93 -11.20 10.46
C VAL A 108 -23.86 -9.98 10.46
N GLY A 109 -24.35 -9.58 11.63
CA GLY A 109 -25.27 -8.46 11.85
C GLY A 109 -26.76 -8.85 11.81
N ASN A 110 -27.15 -9.92 12.49
CA ASN A 110 -28.50 -10.52 12.39
C ASN A 110 -29.58 -9.77 13.20
N TYR A 111 -29.29 -8.60 13.76
CA TYR A 111 -30.27 -7.80 14.50
C TYR A 111 -31.23 -7.07 13.53
N LEU A 112 -32.52 -7.40 13.62
CA LEU A 112 -33.55 -7.01 12.62
C LEU A 112 -33.67 -5.50 12.38
N HIS A 113 -33.33 -4.68 13.37
CA HIS A 113 -33.43 -3.22 13.31
C HIS A 113 -32.05 -2.54 13.30
N ALA A 114 -30.99 -3.24 12.90
CA ALA A 114 -29.66 -2.66 12.75
C ALA A 114 -29.60 -1.71 11.54
N PRO A 115 -28.91 -0.55 11.64
CA PRO A 115 -28.64 0.30 10.47
C PRO A 115 -27.80 -0.45 9.44
N SER A 116 -28.38 -0.71 8.27
CA SER A 116 -27.81 -1.59 7.26
C SER A 116 -26.47 -1.08 6.70
N ASP A 117 -26.33 0.23 6.54
CA ASP A 117 -25.09 0.91 6.11
C ASP A 117 -23.94 0.63 7.08
N LYS A 118 -24.19 0.71 8.40
CA LYS A 118 -23.19 0.46 9.44
C LYS A 118 -22.81 -1.02 9.51
N VAL A 119 -23.80 -1.92 9.41
CA VAL A 119 -23.54 -3.37 9.38
C VAL A 119 -22.70 -3.74 8.16
N ILE A 120 -23.08 -3.29 6.96
CA ILE A 120 -22.30 -3.54 5.72
C ILE A 120 -20.85 -3.04 5.87
N ALA A 121 -20.64 -1.87 6.45
CA ALA A 121 -19.30 -1.32 6.64
C ALA A 121 -18.44 -2.12 7.64
N LEU A 122 -19.05 -2.67 8.71
CA LEU A 122 -18.37 -3.55 9.67
C LEU A 122 -18.12 -4.95 9.10
N LYS A 123 -19.02 -5.49 8.29
CA LYS A 123 -18.79 -6.74 7.53
C LYS A 123 -17.60 -6.61 6.57
N GLU A 124 -17.49 -5.47 5.90
CA GLU A 124 -16.33 -5.16 5.04
C GLU A 124 -15.03 -5.02 5.86
N GLU A 125 -15.08 -4.50 7.09
CA GLU A 125 -13.93 -4.51 8.02
C GLU A 125 -13.49 -5.94 8.36
N ALA A 126 -14.43 -6.80 8.77
CA ALA A 126 -14.13 -8.20 9.09
C ALA A 126 -13.56 -8.95 7.88
N ARG A 127 -14.15 -8.77 6.69
CA ARG A 127 -13.72 -9.40 5.44
C ARG A 127 -12.28 -8.99 5.08
N GLN A 128 -11.97 -7.70 5.13
CA GLN A 128 -10.62 -7.20 4.80
C GLN A 128 -9.55 -7.72 5.78
N ARG A 129 -9.83 -7.71 7.09
CA ARG A 129 -8.89 -8.25 8.09
C ARG A 129 -8.69 -9.75 7.94
N LEU A 130 -9.75 -10.52 7.71
CA LEU A 130 -9.66 -11.97 7.53
C LEU A 130 -8.98 -12.37 6.21
N GLU A 131 -9.30 -11.70 5.10
CA GLU A 131 -8.60 -11.91 3.82
C GLU A 131 -7.11 -11.59 3.91
N HIS A 132 -6.74 -10.63 4.75
CA HIS A 132 -5.34 -10.35 5.06
C HIS A 132 -4.72 -11.44 5.94
N HIS A 133 -5.38 -11.84 7.03
CA HIS A 133 -4.88 -12.88 7.94
C HIS A 133 -4.69 -14.25 7.24
N LEU A 134 -5.55 -14.58 6.28
CA LEU A 134 -5.42 -15.79 5.44
C LEU A 134 -4.38 -15.63 4.32
N TYR A 135 -3.95 -14.41 4.00
CA TYR A 135 -2.97 -14.12 2.97
C TYR A 135 -1.55 -14.13 3.52
N SER A 136 -0.83 -15.23 3.30
CA SER A 136 0.62 -15.27 3.53
C SER A 136 1.37 -14.87 2.26
N PRO A 137 1.98 -13.66 2.17
CA PRO A 137 3.05 -13.46 1.21
C PRO A 137 4.18 -14.46 1.52
N ARG A 138 4.93 -14.89 0.50
CA ARG A 138 6.07 -15.79 0.71
C ARG A 138 7.07 -15.10 1.62
N SER A 139 7.63 -15.82 2.59
CA SER A 139 8.41 -15.26 3.71
C SER A 139 9.67 -14.46 3.34
N ALA A 140 10.06 -14.41 2.06
CA ALA A 140 11.21 -13.66 1.54
C ALA A 140 10.84 -12.65 0.43
N ALA A 141 9.54 -12.45 0.16
CA ALA A 141 9.07 -11.52 -0.87
C ALA A 141 8.93 -10.10 -0.31
N LEU A 142 9.36 -9.11 -1.09
CA LEU A 142 9.29 -7.69 -0.76
C LEU A 142 8.30 -6.96 -1.69
N PRO A 143 7.71 -5.84 -1.26
CA PRO A 143 6.94 -4.96 -2.12
C PRO A 143 7.77 -4.48 -3.32
N GLU A 144 7.22 -4.59 -4.54
CA GLU A 144 7.95 -4.28 -5.78
C GLU A 144 8.49 -2.85 -5.89
N TYR A 145 7.98 -1.94 -5.06
CA TYR A 145 8.38 -0.54 -5.01
C TYR A 145 9.73 -0.32 -4.31
N LEU A 146 10.24 -1.27 -3.52
CA LEU A 146 11.45 -1.10 -2.73
C LEU A 146 12.70 -1.65 -3.45
N LEU A 147 13.25 -0.88 -4.39
CA LEU A 147 14.47 -1.28 -5.11
C LEU A 147 15.75 -0.87 -4.38
N ARG A 148 15.80 0.35 -3.83
CA ARG A 148 16.92 0.80 -3.00
C ARG A 148 16.52 1.84 -1.97
N LEU A 149 16.94 1.63 -0.73
CA LEU A 149 16.95 2.62 0.33
C LEU A 149 18.41 2.93 0.68
N PRO A 150 18.80 4.19 0.88
CA PRO A 150 20.14 4.52 1.37
C PRO A 150 20.28 4.15 2.85
N GLU A 151 21.50 3.93 3.33
CA GLU A 151 21.79 3.58 4.73
C GLU A 151 21.29 4.64 5.73
N SER A 152 21.26 5.90 5.30
CA SER A 152 20.70 7.03 6.07
C SER A 152 19.18 7.00 6.21
N LEU A 153 18.49 6.19 5.41
CA LEU A 153 17.05 5.98 5.48
C LEU A 153 16.75 4.65 6.18
N ALA A 154 16.44 4.74 7.48
CA ALA A 154 16.13 3.58 8.31
C ALA A 154 14.71 3.02 8.10
N TRP A 155 13.75 3.80 7.61
CA TRP A 155 12.33 3.43 7.61
C TRP A 155 11.59 3.77 6.31
N VAL A 156 10.64 2.92 5.91
CA VAL A 156 9.64 3.22 4.88
C VAL A 156 8.27 2.68 5.28
N VAL A 157 7.24 3.50 5.02
CA VAL A 157 5.83 3.14 5.24
C VAL A 157 5.17 2.85 3.90
N ILE A 158 4.40 1.76 3.81
CA ILE A 158 3.65 1.41 2.61
C ILE A 158 2.19 1.15 2.97
N VAL A 159 1.26 1.83 2.31
CA VAL A 159 -0.18 1.66 2.48
C VAL A 159 -0.75 0.90 1.29
N ASP A 160 -1.24 -0.31 1.53
CA ASP A 160 -2.04 -1.08 0.58
C ASP A 160 -3.52 -0.71 0.81
N ILE A 161 -4.01 0.22 0.01
CA ILE A 161 -5.36 0.77 0.11
C ILE A 161 -6.43 -0.31 -0.15
N GLY A 162 -6.16 -1.25 -1.05
CA GLY A 162 -7.08 -2.30 -1.46
C GLY A 162 -7.16 -3.48 -0.49
N ARG A 163 -6.16 -3.65 0.38
CA ARG A 163 -6.14 -4.60 1.51
C ARG A 163 -6.42 -3.95 2.87
N SER A 164 -6.58 -2.63 2.93
CA SER A 164 -6.75 -1.87 4.18
C SER A 164 -5.60 -2.09 5.17
N ARG A 165 -4.35 -2.14 4.68
CA ARG A 165 -3.14 -2.35 5.50
C ARG A 165 -2.14 -1.21 5.37
N LEU A 166 -1.48 -0.89 6.47
CA LEU A 166 -0.24 -0.12 6.51
C LEU A 166 0.88 -1.04 6.99
N TYR A 167 1.96 -1.12 6.21
CA TYR A 167 3.16 -1.86 6.53
C TYR A 167 4.30 -0.89 6.89
N LEU A 168 5.07 -1.26 7.91
CA LEU A 168 6.34 -0.62 8.25
C LEU A 168 7.49 -1.54 7.89
N TYR A 169 8.45 -1.05 7.12
CA TYR A 169 9.72 -1.73 6.86
C TYR A 169 10.87 -0.92 7.43
N GLU A 170 11.85 -1.64 7.98
CA GLU A 170 13.14 -1.10 8.39
C GLU A 170 14.21 -1.48 7.36
N ASN A 171 15.14 -0.58 7.10
CA ASN A 171 16.33 -0.81 6.32
C ASN A 171 17.55 -0.70 7.24
N HIS A 172 18.33 -1.77 7.31
CA HIS A 172 19.58 -1.84 8.07
C HIS A 172 20.60 -2.72 7.33
N ALA A 173 21.79 -2.94 7.91
CA ALA A 173 22.92 -3.60 7.23
C ALA A 173 22.64 -5.00 6.63
N GLN A 174 21.60 -5.70 7.09
CA GLN A 174 21.20 -7.02 6.57
C GLN A 174 20.15 -6.94 5.45
N GLY A 175 19.67 -5.74 5.10
CA GLY A 175 18.64 -5.49 4.10
C GLY A 175 17.32 -4.96 4.67
N ILE A 176 16.28 -5.02 3.84
CA ILE A 176 14.95 -4.49 4.13
C ILE A 176 14.11 -5.57 4.84
N HIS A 177 13.59 -5.25 6.02
CA HIS A 177 12.86 -6.19 6.87
C HIS A 177 11.48 -5.64 7.27
N PRO A 178 10.41 -6.45 7.22
CA PRO A 178 9.11 -6.04 7.76
C PRO A 178 9.21 -5.92 9.29
N ARG A 179 8.69 -4.81 9.83
CA ARG A 179 8.67 -4.52 11.28
C ARG A 179 7.28 -4.32 11.86
N GLY A 180 6.29 -3.98 11.04
CA GLY A 180 4.91 -3.79 11.49
C GLY A 180 3.92 -3.93 10.36
N ASP A 181 2.72 -4.38 10.70
CA ASP A 181 1.62 -4.64 9.78
C ASP A 181 0.30 -4.34 10.52
N TYR A 182 -0.38 -3.28 10.09
CA TYR A 182 -1.47 -2.66 10.82
C TYR A 182 -2.69 -2.50 9.93
N TYR A 183 -3.87 -2.67 10.51
CA TYR A 183 -5.11 -2.33 9.81
C TYR A 183 -5.26 -0.80 9.67
N ALA A 184 -5.68 -0.35 8.48
CA ALA A 184 -5.79 1.07 8.14
C ALA A 184 -7.06 1.39 7.33
N SER A 185 -7.82 2.39 7.78
CA SER A 185 -8.93 2.98 7.02
C SER A 185 -8.42 4.06 6.07
N VAL A 186 -9.03 4.15 4.89
CA VAL A 186 -8.71 5.10 3.83
C VAL A 186 -9.89 6.02 3.49
N GLY A 187 -9.72 6.87 2.47
CA GLY A 187 -10.75 7.75 1.94
C GLY A 187 -12.01 6.99 1.50
N LYS A 188 -13.19 7.50 1.89
CA LYS A 188 -14.46 6.82 1.67
C LYS A 188 -14.83 6.59 0.19
N ASN A 189 -14.31 7.43 -0.70
CA ASN A 189 -14.47 7.27 -2.14
C ASN A 189 -13.32 6.45 -2.78
N GLY A 190 -12.48 5.79 -1.97
CA GLY A 190 -11.34 5.00 -2.40
C GLY A 190 -10.17 5.86 -2.90
N PHE A 191 -9.72 5.60 -4.12
CA PHE A 191 -8.54 6.17 -4.76
C PHE A 191 -8.77 6.27 -6.29
N PRO A 192 -7.84 6.83 -7.08
CA PRO A 192 -6.80 7.78 -6.69
C PRO A 192 -7.41 9.17 -6.46
N LYS A 193 -6.85 9.91 -5.51
CA LYS A 193 -7.13 11.34 -5.33
C LYS A 193 -6.73 12.14 -6.59
N ARG A 194 -7.56 13.10 -6.98
CA ARG A 194 -7.29 14.03 -8.08
C ARG A 194 -7.70 15.47 -7.78
N ILE A 195 -8.76 15.70 -6.98
CA ILE A 195 -9.27 17.06 -6.73
C ILE A 195 -9.57 17.31 -5.25
N LYS A 196 -9.59 18.58 -4.84
CA LYS A 196 -10.03 18.96 -3.49
C LYS A 196 -11.47 18.48 -3.23
N GLY A 197 -11.73 17.92 -2.05
CA GLY A 197 -13.05 17.44 -1.64
C GLY A 197 -13.53 16.09 -2.21
N ASP A 198 -12.78 15.44 -3.12
CA ASP A 198 -13.17 14.15 -3.72
C ASP A 198 -13.27 12.96 -2.76
N LYS A 199 -12.82 13.13 -1.50
CA LYS A 199 -12.80 12.12 -0.42
C LYS A 199 -12.03 10.84 -0.77
N LYS A 200 -11.02 10.97 -1.63
CA LYS A 200 -10.13 9.88 -2.03
C LYS A 200 -8.75 10.00 -1.40
N THR A 201 -8.11 8.86 -1.18
CA THR A 201 -6.69 8.75 -0.81
C THR A 201 -5.83 8.78 -2.08
N PRO A 202 -4.68 9.49 -2.08
CA PRO A 202 -3.80 9.56 -3.24
C PRO A 202 -3.08 8.24 -3.53
N ILE A 203 -2.50 8.15 -4.73
CA ILE A 203 -1.61 7.07 -5.16
C ILE A 203 -0.29 7.70 -5.59
N GLY A 204 0.83 7.21 -5.07
CA GLY A 204 2.16 7.73 -5.35
C GLY A 204 3.18 7.49 -4.24
N VAL A 205 4.36 8.10 -4.40
CA VAL A 205 5.42 8.15 -3.39
C VAL A 205 5.43 9.52 -2.74
N TYR A 206 5.31 9.56 -1.43
CA TYR A 206 5.22 10.76 -0.60
C TYR A 206 6.28 10.73 0.49
N ALA A 207 6.36 11.83 1.23
CA ALA A 207 7.18 11.95 2.42
C ALA A 207 6.38 12.61 3.54
N THR A 208 6.63 12.21 4.79
CA THR A 208 6.14 12.91 5.97
C THR A 208 6.71 14.34 6.04
N THR A 209 5.93 15.29 6.57
CA THR A 209 6.37 16.68 6.79
C THR A 209 6.55 17.01 8.28
N GLY A 210 6.60 16.00 9.15
CA GLY A 210 6.63 16.14 10.60
C GLY A 210 5.32 15.71 11.27
N SER A 211 5.00 16.31 12.43
CA SER A 211 3.82 15.99 13.25
C SER A 211 3.02 17.22 13.62
N ILE A 212 1.70 17.08 13.76
CA ILE A 212 0.83 18.12 14.31
C ILE A 212 0.81 18.03 15.84
N PRO A 213 1.01 19.14 16.59
CA PRO A 213 0.93 19.16 18.05
C PRO A 213 -0.43 18.65 18.57
N ARG A 214 -0.39 17.67 19.49
CA ARG A 214 -1.57 16.91 19.94
C ARG A 214 -2.63 17.76 20.64
N ASP A 215 -2.20 18.84 21.30
CA ASP A 215 -3.02 19.85 21.96
C ASP A 215 -3.82 20.73 20.98
N THR A 216 -3.30 20.90 19.75
CA THR A 216 -3.99 21.63 18.67
C THR A 216 -4.90 20.76 17.81
N LEU A 217 -4.90 19.45 18.04
CA LEU A 217 -5.49 18.45 17.16
C LEU A 217 -6.96 18.14 17.55
N PRO A 218 -7.94 18.32 16.64
CA PRO A 218 -9.32 17.88 16.88
C PRO A 218 -9.44 16.38 17.20
N ASP A 219 -10.33 16.02 18.12
CA ASP A 219 -10.47 14.64 18.63
C ASP A 219 -10.67 13.60 17.51
N HIS A 220 -11.30 13.97 16.39
CA HIS A 220 -11.50 13.06 15.25
C HIS A 220 -10.21 12.60 14.55
N TYR A 221 -9.04 13.14 14.89
CA TYR A 221 -7.74 12.63 14.48
C TYR A 221 -7.03 11.80 15.56
N GLY A 222 -7.58 11.71 16.78
CA GLY A 222 -7.13 10.80 17.82
C GLY A 222 -5.80 11.15 18.49
N ALA A 223 -4.95 10.14 18.65
CA ALA A 223 -3.71 10.25 19.41
C ALA A 223 -2.61 11.10 18.76
N GLY A 224 -2.70 11.37 17.45
CA GLY A 224 -1.74 12.18 16.71
C GLY A 224 -2.08 12.26 15.22
N ALA A 225 -1.40 13.16 14.49
CA ALA A 225 -1.50 13.27 13.05
C ALA A 225 -0.16 13.65 12.42
N PHE A 226 0.20 12.97 11.34
CA PHE A 226 1.46 13.08 10.62
C PHE A 226 1.15 13.41 9.16
N PRO A 227 1.30 14.67 8.73
CA PRO A 227 1.00 15.06 7.36
C PRO A 227 2.00 14.47 6.37
N ILE A 228 1.52 14.13 5.17
CA ILE A 228 2.37 13.82 4.03
C ILE A 228 2.32 14.95 3.00
N ASN A 229 3.37 15.07 2.18
CA ASN A 229 3.53 16.14 1.18
C ASN A 229 2.60 16.02 -0.06
N TYR A 230 1.34 15.60 0.09
CA TYR A 230 0.35 15.66 -0.98
C TYR A 230 -0.22 17.10 -1.10
N PRO A 231 -0.34 17.66 -2.32
CA PRO A 231 0.11 17.12 -3.61
C PRO A 231 1.63 17.27 -3.77
N ASN A 232 2.32 16.18 -4.13
CA ASN A 232 3.75 16.23 -4.42
C ASN A 232 4.00 16.88 -5.80
N GLU A 233 5.26 17.03 -6.20
CA GLU A 233 5.63 17.61 -7.50
C GLU A 233 5.05 16.85 -8.70
N TRP A 234 4.86 15.53 -8.59
CA TRP A 234 4.19 14.72 -9.61
C TRP A 234 2.69 15.00 -9.65
N ASP A 235 2.02 15.07 -8.51
CA ASP A 235 0.60 15.44 -8.43
C ASP A 235 0.34 16.83 -9.02
N GLN A 236 1.20 17.81 -8.68
CA GLN A 236 1.13 19.17 -9.18
C GLN A 236 1.33 19.23 -10.71
N ARG A 237 2.27 18.44 -11.25
CA ARG A 237 2.49 18.30 -12.72
C ARG A 237 1.23 17.84 -13.47
N PHE A 238 0.37 17.05 -12.83
CA PHE A 238 -0.92 16.61 -13.38
C PHE A 238 -2.12 17.48 -12.93
N GLY A 239 -1.87 18.66 -12.36
CA GLY A 239 -2.92 19.58 -11.90
C GLY A 239 -3.82 19.00 -10.79
N ARG A 240 -3.33 18.00 -10.03
CA ARG A 240 -4.10 17.41 -8.94
C ARG A 240 -4.16 18.40 -7.78
N THR A 241 -5.35 18.54 -7.18
CA THR A 241 -5.60 19.55 -6.13
C THR A 241 -6.03 18.93 -4.79
N GLY A 242 -6.09 19.78 -3.77
CA GLY A 242 -6.38 19.40 -2.39
C GLY A 242 -5.16 19.57 -1.49
N ASP A 243 -5.34 19.20 -0.24
CA ASP A 243 -4.42 19.36 0.88
C ASP A 243 -4.85 18.38 1.98
N GLY A 244 -4.16 18.38 3.12
CA GLY A 244 -4.67 17.73 4.34
C GLY A 244 -4.72 16.20 4.30
N ILE A 245 -3.80 15.55 3.59
CA ILE A 245 -3.68 14.07 3.61
C ILE A 245 -2.68 13.70 4.71
N TRP A 246 -3.18 13.10 5.79
CA TRP A 246 -2.40 12.76 6.97
C TRP A 246 -2.51 11.26 7.28
N ILE A 247 -1.50 10.71 7.95
CA ILE A 247 -1.60 9.46 8.70
C ILE A 247 -1.97 9.84 10.14
N HIS A 248 -3.10 9.36 10.66
CA HIS A 248 -3.61 9.81 11.97
C HIS A 248 -4.36 8.69 12.71
N GLY A 249 -4.78 8.97 13.96
CA GLY A 249 -5.49 8.04 14.83
C GLY A 249 -7.02 8.06 14.65
N VAL A 250 -7.74 7.80 15.74
CA VAL A 250 -9.20 7.76 15.78
C VAL A 250 -9.74 8.47 17.04
N PRO A 251 -10.96 9.05 17.00
CA PRO A 251 -11.58 9.64 18.18
C PRO A 251 -11.73 8.61 19.31
N LYS A 252 -11.80 9.10 20.55
CA LYS A 252 -11.74 8.25 21.76
C LYS A 252 -12.91 7.26 21.88
N ASP A 253 -14.00 7.50 21.15
CA ASP A 253 -15.21 6.66 21.09
C ASP A 253 -15.15 5.54 20.02
N THR A 254 -13.97 5.31 19.43
CA THR A 254 -13.77 4.49 18.25
C THR A 254 -12.41 3.77 18.30
N TYR A 255 -12.39 2.44 18.35
CA TYR A 255 -11.13 1.66 18.33
C TYR A 255 -10.52 1.64 16.93
N SER A 256 -11.35 1.36 15.93
CA SER A 256 -11.00 1.31 14.52
C SER A 256 -12.11 1.93 13.68
N ARG A 257 -11.74 2.41 12.49
CA ARG A 257 -12.70 2.84 11.46
C ARG A 257 -12.89 1.73 10.44
N THR A 258 -14.09 1.61 9.89
CA THR A 258 -14.36 0.73 8.75
C THR A 258 -13.50 1.15 7.53
N PRO A 259 -13.20 0.24 6.58
CA PRO A 259 -12.11 0.42 5.61
C PRO A 259 -12.12 1.71 4.80
N ARG A 260 -13.30 2.30 4.57
CA ARG A 260 -13.52 3.47 3.72
C ARG A 260 -14.30 4.55 4.46
N ALA A 261 -13.71 5.11 5.52
CA ALA A 261 -14.38 6.06 6.41
C ALA A 261 -13.81 7.49 6.38
N SER A 262 -12.59 7.72 5.88
CA SER A 262 -11.93 9.04 5.95
C SER A 262 -12.33 9.97 4.79
N ASN A 263 -11.91 11.25 4.85
CA ASN A 263 -12.01 12.18 3.72
C ASN A 263 -10.76 12.18 2.80
N GLY A 264 -9.89 11.18 2.92
CA GLY A 264 -8.67 10.99 2.10
C GLY A 264 -7.42 10.61 2.90
N CYS A 265 -7.41 10.92 4.20
CA CYS A 265 -6.38 10.50 5.16
C CYS A 265 -6.31 8.96 5.33
N VAL A 266 -5.21 8.50 5.93
CA VAL A 266 -5.03 7.13 6.41
C VAL A 266 -5.23 7.13 7.93
N ALA A 267 -6.18 6.33 8.43
CA ALA A 267 -6.56 6.31 9.85
C ALA A 267 -6.30 4.93 10.48
N LEU A 268 -5.60 4.92 11.61
CA LEU A 268 -5.24 3.72 12.37
C LEU A 268 -5.86 3.73 13.77
N ALA A 269 -5.87 2.59 14.45
CA ALA A 269 -6.14 2.54 15.89
C ALA A 269 -5.10 3.39 16.64
N ASN A 270 -5.50 4.00 17.76
CA ASN A 270 -4.62 4.92 18.49
C ASN A 270 -3.38 4.20 19.07
N THR A 271 -3.51 2.95 19.49
CA THR A 271 -2.39 2.08 19.93
C THR A 271 -1.37 1.87 18.83
N ASP A 272 -1.84 1.51 17.64
CA ASP A 272 -1.04 1.21 16.46
C ASP A 272 -0.30 2.48 16.00
N LEU A 273 -1.01 3.61 15.93
CA LEU A 273 -0.43 4.90 15.58
C LEU A 273 0.68 5.33 16.55
N LEU A 274 0.48 5.13 17.86
CA LEU A 274 1.50 5.47 18.86
C LEU A 274 2.75 4.60 18.73
N SER A 275 2.61 3.32 18.34
CA SER A 275 3.77 2.47 18.00
C SER A 275 4.56 2.99 16.79
N LEU A 276 3.89 3.69 15.87
CA LEU A 276 4.48 4.29 14.67
C LEU A 276 4.96 5.73 14.87
N GLN A 277 4.63 6.39 15.99
CA GLN A 277 4.87 7.82 16.20
C GLN A 277 6.36 8.19 16.02
N GLY A 278 7.27 7.38 16.56
CA GLY A 278 8.71 7.61 16.46
C GLY A 278 9.24 7.66 15.03
N VAL A 279 8.60 6.92 14.10
CA VAL A 279 8.93 6.91 12.67
C VAL A 279 8.20 8.04 11.94
N LEU A 280 6.88 8.14 12.13
CA LEU A 280 6.04 9.09 11.38
C LEU A 280 6.33 10.56 11.71
N SER A 281 6.88 10.85 12.89
CA SER A 281 7.29 12.20 13.30
C SER A 281 8.54 12.69 12.57
N ILE A 282 9.38 11.80 12.04
CA ILE A 282 10.63 12.15 11.35
C ILE A 282 10.27 12.74 9.98
N PRO A 283 10.58 14.00 9.67
CA PRO A 283 10.34 14.59 8.35
C PRO A 283 11.14 13.87 7.27
N ASN A 284 10.58 13.83 6.06
CA ASN A 284 11.13 13.16 4.88
C ASN A 284 11.13 11.61 4.94
N THR A 285 10.43 10.99 5.90
CA THR A 285 10.20 9.54 5.92
C THR A 285 9.29 9.14 4.74
N PRO A 286 9.70 8.24 3.83
CA PRO A 286 8.91 7.89 2.67
C PRO A 286 7.63 7.13 3.03
N VAL A 287 6.54 7.53 2.39
CA VAL A 287 5.21 6.93 2.48
C VAL A 287 4.73 6.58 1.08
N ILE A 288 4.66 5.30 0.75
CA ILE A 288 4.21 4.80 -0.55
C ILE A 288 2.73 4.42 -0.43
N LEU A 289 1.84 5.09 -1.16
CA LEU A 289 0.41 4.75 -1.20
C LEU A 289 0.08 4.05 -2.52
N THR A 290 -0.35 2.79 -2.45
CA THR A 290 -0.72 1.96 -3.61
C THR A 290 -2.14 1.40 -3.49
N ASN A 291 -2.73 1.02 -4.62
CA ASN A 291 -3.99 0.28 -4.66
C ASN A 291 -3.80 -1.15 -4.11
N ARG A 292 -2.75 -1.84 -4.55
CA ARG A 292 -2.42 -3.20 -4.15
C ARG A 292 -0.93 -3.42 -4.35
N ILE A 293 -0.26 -4.01 -3.37
CA ILE A 293 1.15 -4.38 -3.46
C ILE A 293 1.29 -5.62 -4.36
N SER A 294 2.18 -5.54 -5.35
CA SER A 294 2.78 -6.73 -5.97
C SER A 294 4.03 -7.10 -5.17
N TRP A 295 4.17 -8.39 -4.87
CA TRP A 295 5.28 -8.93 -4.08
C TRP A 295 6.25 -9.64 -5.01
N ILE A 296 7.54 -9.30 -4.93
CA ILE A 296 8.61 -9.89 -5.75
C ILE A 296 9.66 -10.56 -4.86
N GLU A 297 10.26 -11.64 -5.36
CA GLU A 297 11.34 -12.34 -4.65
C GLU A 297 12.59 -11.44 -4.59
N HIS A 298 13.36 -11.52 -3.50
CA HIS A 298 14.56 -10.69 -3.30
C HIS A 298 15.54 -10.73 -4.49
N LYS A 299 15.73 -11.90 -5.13
CA LYS A 299 16.58 -12.06 -6.32
C LYS A 299 16.10 -11.22 -7.51
N GLU A 300 14.78 -11.11 -7.70
CA GLU A 300 14.20 -10.30 -8.78
C GLU A 300 14.34 -8.81 -8.49
N MET A 301 14.12 -8.40 -7.24
CA MET A 301 14.34 -7.02 -6.79
C MET A 301 15.79 -6.58 -7.07
N VAL A 302 16.78 -7.40 -6.66
CA VAL A 302 18.20 -7.15 -6.91
C VAL A 302 18.49 -7.01 -8.40
N ALA A 303 17.99 -7.93 -9.24
CA ALA A 303 18.19 -7.86 -10.69
C ALA A 303 17.56 -6.60 -11.33
N ARG A 304 16.37 -6.18 -10.87
CA ARG A 304 15.71 -4.95 -11.32
C ARG A 304 16.52 -3.70 -10.90
N ARG A 305 17.01 -3.67 -9.65
CA ARG A 305 17.85 -2.60 -9.11
C ARG A 305 19.15 -2.47 -9.91
N ASP A 306 19.91 -3.55 -10.03
CA ASP A 306 21.25 -3.55 -10.64
C ASP A 306 21.18 -3.14 -12.12
N ARG A 307 20.13 -3.59 -12.84
CA ARG A 307 19.88 -3.15 -14.22
C ARG A 307 19.63 -1.65 -14.33
N PHE A 308 18.87 -1.07 -13.40
CA PHE A 308 18.59 0.37 -13.42
C PHE A 308 19.80 1.20 -12.94
N GLU A 309 20.52 0.76 -11.91
CA GLU A 309 21.73 1.45 -11.44
C GLU A 309 22.82 1.53 -12.51
N ALA A 310 22.91 0.52 -13.39
CA ALA A 310 23.79 0.56 -14.56
C ALA A 310 23.40 1.66 -15.59
N GLU A 311 22.10 1.94 -15.79
CA GLU A 311 21.66 3.07 -16.63
C GLU A 311 21.89 4.42 -15.93
N PHE A 312 21.61 4.49 -14.63
CA PHE A 312 21.80 5.70 -13.85
C PHE A 312 23.28 6.12 -13.79
N ASP A 313 24.21 5.17 -13.64
CA ASP A 313 25.64 5.47 -13.70
C ASP A 313 26.12 5.81 -15.12
N ARG A 314 25.52 5.25 -16.18
CA ARG A 314 25.78 5.70 -17.56
C ARG A 314 25.37 7.17 -17.75
N TRP A 315 24.16 7.54 -17.36
CA TRP A 315 23.69 8.94 -17.38
C TRP A 315 24.64 9.89 -16.64
N ARG A 316 25.13 9.48 -15.46
CA ARG A 316 26.09 10.26 -14.66
C ARG A 316 27.40 10.47 -15.43
N ARG A 317 27.97 9.41 -16.01
CA ARG A 317 29.22 9.47 -16.81
C ARG A 317 29.06 10.30 -18.08
N ASP A 318 27.93 10.19 -18.77
CA ASP A 318 27.66 10.96 -19.99
C ASP A 318 27.40 12.45 -19.72
N TRP A 319 27.00 12.79 -18.48
CA TRP A 319 27.01 14.17 -18.02
C TRP A 319 28.44 14.66 -17.68
N GLU A 320 29.27 13.83 -17.07
CA GLU A 320 30.68 14.14 -16.78
C GLU A 320 31.53 14.30 -18.04
N SER A 321 31.25 13.54 -19.11
CA SER A 321 32.00 13.54 -20.37
C SER A 321 31.86 14.82 -21.21
N LEU A 322 30.91 15.69 -20.85
CA LEU A 322 30.49 16.87 -21.61
C LEU A 322 29.89 16.57 -23.01
N ASP A 323 29.65 15.30 -23.38
CA ASP A 323 28.92 14.99 -24.62
C ASP A 323 27.43 15.34 -24.48
N TYR A 324 27.07 16.48 -25.08
CA TYR A 324 25.69 16.94 -25.14
C TYR A 324 24.74 15.95 -25.81
N SER A 325 25.20 15.16 -26.79
CA SER A 325 24.36 14.24 -27.56
C SER A 325 23.93 13.09 -26.67
N SER A 326 24.89 12.37 -26.07
CA SER A 326 24.63 11.29 -25.11
C SER A 326 23.82 11.78 -23.91
N TYR A 327 24.20 12.91 -23.31
CA TYR A 327 23.43 13.50 -22.20
C TYR A 327 21.97 13.80 -22.58
N ALA A 328 21.72 14.32 -23.79
CA ALA A 328 20.37 14.67 -24.24
C ALA A 328 19.46 13.45 -24.48
N GLU A 329 20.03 12.26 -24.71
CA GLU A 329 19.25 11.04 -24.90
C GLU A 329 18.52 10.64 -23.62
N TYR A 330 19.12 10.76 -22.44
CA TYR A 330 18.44 10.40 -21.18
C TYR A 330 17.18 11.22 -20.89
N TYR A 331 16.94 12.34 -21.56
CA TYR A 331 15.74 13.17 -21.35
C TYR A 331 14.64 12.84 -22.36
N SER A 332 13.51 12.33 -21.86
CA SER A 332 12.31 11.96 -22.62
C SER A 332 11.75 13.14 -23.43
N LEU A 333 11.06 12.86 -24.54
CA LEU A 333 10.26 13.85 -25.27
C LEU A 333 9.17 14.48 -24.39
N ASP A 334 8.64 13.74 -23.42
CA ASP A 334 7.66 14.22 -22.44
C ASP A 334 8.32 14.98 -21.26
N PHE A 335 9.64 15.19 -21.25
CA PHE A 335 10.31 15.82 -20.11
C PHE A 335 9.77 17.23 -19.84
N ARG A 336 9.37 17.46 -18.58
CA ARG A 336 8.99 18.78 -18.08
C ARG A 336 9.12 18.83 -16.57
N ASN A 337 9.84 19.83 -16.05
CA ASN A 337 9.85 20.18 -14.63
C ASN A 337 8.95 21.40 -14.37
N GLU A 338 9.11 22.07 -13.23
CA GLU A 338 8.28 23.23 -12.84
C GLU A 338 8.45 24.46 -13.74
N THR A 339 9.64 24.65 -14.33
CA THR A 339 10.01 25.89 -15.05
C THR A 339 10.34 25.68 -16.52
N GLU A 340 10.77 24.47 -16.92
CA GLU A 340 11.32 24.18 -18.24
C GLU A 340 10.70 22.92 -18.87
N ASP A 341 10.50 22.97 -20.19
CA ASP A 341 10.30 21.80 -21.03
C ASP A 341 11.65 21.19 -21.46
N ARG A 342 11.62 20.01 -22.08
CA ARG A 342 12.82 19.32 -22.59
C ARG A 342 13.71 20.23 -23.44
N ALA A 343 13.12 20.98 -24.36
CA ALA A 343 13.87 21.79 -25.30
C ALA A 343 14.60 22.95 -24.60
N SER A 344 13.96 23.57 -23.61
CA SER A 344 14.53 24.67 -22.82
C SER A 344 15.61 24.17 -21.87
N TRP A 345 15.33 23.09 -21.12
CA TRP A 345 16.29 22.41 -20.26
C TRP A 345 17.56 22.02 -21.01
N LEU A 346 17.43 21.33 -22.16
CA LEU A 346 18.59 20.89 -22.94
C LEU A 346 19.37 22.07 -23.56
N ARG A 347 18.70 23.13 -24.05
CA ARG A 347 19.38 24.36 -24.50
C ARG A 347 20.17 25.02 -23.37
N HIS A 348 19.57 25.13 -22.18
CA HIS A 348 20.22 25.68 -20.99
C HIS A 348 21.44 24.83 -20.59
N LYS A 349 21.28 23.50 -20.47
CA LYS A 349 22.38 22.58 -20.15
C LYS A 349 23.51 22.62 -21.17
N ARG A 350 23.20 22.69 -22.48
CA ARG A 350 24.23 22.84 -23.52
C ARG A 350 25.05 24.13 -23.35
N TYR A 351 24.38 25.24 -23.05
CA TYR A 351 25.04 26.53 -22.84
C TYR A 351 25.91 26.56 -21.58
N ILE A 352 25.48 25.91 -20.49
CA ILE A 352 26.25 25.82 -19.25
C ILE A 352 27.43 24.85 -19.39
N ASN A 353 27.20 23.65 -19.92
CA ASN A 353 28.23 22.61 -20.08
C ASN A 353 29.30 23.04 -21.10
N GLY A 354 28.93 23.73 -22.19
CA GLY A 354 29.88 24.26 -23.19
C GLY A 354 30.85 25.34 -22.67
N LYS A 355 30.73 25.76 -21.40
CA LYS A 355 31.68 26.65 -20.70
C LYS A 355 32.54 25.93 -19.67
N LYS A 356 32.51 24.59 -19.63
CA LYS A 356 33.26 23.78 -18.68
C LYS A 356 34.44 23.11 -19.37
N GLN A 357 35.52 22.92 -18.63
CA GLN A 357 36.66 22.08 -19.03
C GLN A 357 36.54 20.67 -18.46
N TYR A 358 35.88 20.52 -17.31
CA TYR A 358 35.54 19.22 -16.71
C TYR A 358 34.26 19.31 -15.89
N ILE A 359 33.62 18.17 -15.68
CA ILE A 359 32.55 17.95 -14.71
C ILE A 359 32.88 16.70 -13.90
N MET A 360 32.66 16.76 -12.59
CA MET A 360 32.66 15.62 -11.68
C MET A 360 31.35 15.63 -10.89
N VAL A 361 30.73 14.46 -10.74
CA VAL A 361 29.43 14.28 -10.09
C VAL A 361 29.52 13.07 -9.17
N ASP A 362 29.76 13.32 -7.89
CA ASP A 362 29.67 12.30 -6.85
C ASP A 362 28.21 12.16 -6.40
N ILE A 363 27.77 10.91 -6.24
CA ILE A 363 26.41 10.55 -5.82
C ILE A 363 26.47 9.84 -4.47
N SER A 364 25.63 10.27 -3.54
CA SER A 364 25.45 9.64 -2.23
C SER A 364 23.97 9.59 -1.85
N ASN A 365 23.62 8.83 -0.80
CA ASN A 365 22.24 8.67 -0.33
C ASN A 365 21.21 8.30 -1.44
N LEU A 366 21.63 7.48 -2.41
CA LEU A 366 20.79 7.03 -3.52
C LEU A 366 19.61 6.18 -3.02
N SER A 367 18.39 6.66 -3.29
CA SER A 367 17.11 5.99 -3.05
C SER A 367 16.40 5.79 -4.37
N ILE A 368 15.88 4.57 -4.62
CA ILE A 368 15.16 4.19 -5.83
C ILE A 368 13.86 3.50 -5.41
N PHE A 369 12.73 4.13 -5.72
CA PHE A 369 11.40 3.55 -5.49
C PHE A 369 10.63 3.39 -6.79
N GLY A 370 9.92 2.26 -6.93
CA GLY A 370 8.88 2.12 -7.94
C GLY A 370 7.69 3.04 -7.62
N TYR A 371 7.19 3.78 -8.61
CA TYR A 371 6.08 4.71 -8.38
C TYR A 371 4.74 4.01 -8.60
N PRO A 372 3.90 3.83 -7.56
CA PRO A 372 2.65 3.10 -7.69
C PRO A 372 1.66 3.84 -8.59
N GLY A 373 0.84 3.09 -9.33
CA GLY A 373 -0.17 3.63 -10.25
C GLY A 373 0.35 4.04 -11.63
N GLU A 374 1.66 4.23 -11.79
CA GLU A 374 2.30 4.53 -13.09
C GLU A 374 3.12 3.31 -13.54
N ARG A 375 2.93 2.84 -14.77
CA ARG A 375 3.64 1.64 -15.25
C ARG A 375 5.09 1.95 -15.57
N ASN A 376 5.99 1.07 -15.10
CA ASN A 376 7.43 1.13 -15.32
C ASN A 376 8.04 2.52 -15.04
N MET A 377 7.62 3.14 -13.93
CA MET A 377 8.13 4.43 -13.49
C MET A 377 8.85 4.29 -12.15
N LEU A 378 10.01 4.93 -12.04
CA LEU A 378 10.82 5.02 -10.82
C LEU A 378 10.92 6.48 -10.38
N VAL A 379 10.88 6.72 -9.07
CA VAL A 379 11.34 7.96 -8.46
C VAL A 379 12.69 7.71 -7.80
N VAL A 380 13.66 8.53 -8.17
CA VAL A 380 15.05 8.42 -7.76
C VAL A 380 15.43 9.69 -7.02
N THR A 381 15.89 9.57 -5.79
CA THR A 381 16.33 10.70 -4.95
C THR A 381 17.75 10.45 -4.49
N PHE A 382 18.62 11.45 -4.55
CA PHE A 382 20.04 11.33 -4.21
C PHE A 382 20.65 12.66 -3.81
N ASP A 383 21.73 12.61 -3.03
CA ASP A 383 22.58 13.76 -2.73
C ASP A 383 23.74 13.83 -3.72
N GLN A 384 23.97 15.01 -4.27
CA GLN A 384 24.96 15.31 -5.30
C GLN A 384 26.04 16.25 -4.76
N ASP A 385 27.32 15.92 -4.94
CA ASP A 385 28.43 16.87 -4.93
C ASP A 385 28.89 17.06 -6.39
N TYR A 386 28.59 18.24 -6.95
CA TYR A 386 28.94 18.63 -8.31
C TYR A 386 30.17 19.53 -8.27
N ARG A 387 31.16 19.25 -9.13
CA ARG A 387 32.37 20.07 -9.30
C ARG A 387 32.71 20.27 -10.76
N SER A 388 33.27 21.43 -11.07
CA SER A 388 33.75 21.83 -12.39
C SER A 388 34.82 22.91 -12.23
N ASP A 389 35.53 23.25 -13.31
CA ASP A 389 36.62 24.23 -13.34
C ASP A 389 36.26 25.62 -12.78
N ASN A 390 34.98 26.00 -12.82
CA ASN A 390 34.51 27.33 -12.42
C ASN A 390 33.28 27.33 -11.49
N PHE A 391 32.83 26.17 -11.00
CA PHE A 391 31.67 26.08 -10.10
C PHE A 391 31.65 24.76 -9.30
N SER A 392 31.20 24.82 -8.06
CA SER A 392 30.85 23.65 -7.25
C SER A 392 29.52 23.85 -6.51
N ASN A 393 28.81 22.76 -6.25
CA ASN A 393 27.54 22.77 -5.54
C ASN A 393 27.29 21.44 -4.83
N ARG A 394 26.67 21.48 -3.66
CA ARG A 394 26.03 20.31 -3.05
C ARG A 394 24.53 20.53 -2.91
N GLY A 395 23.75 19.53 -3.28
CA GLY A 395 22.29 19.58 -3.21
C GLY A 395 21.64 18.22 -3.37
N ARG A 396 20.41 18.08 -2.86
CA ARG A 396 19.59 16.88 -3.06
C ARG A 396 18.82 17.01 -4.36
N LYS A 397 18.84 15.99 -5.21
CA LYS A 397 18.05 15.93 -6.44
C LYS A 397 16.97 14.87 -6.36
N ARG A 398 15.91 15.09 -7.15
CA ARG A 398 14.93 14.06 -7.48
C ARG A 398 14.69 14.01 -8.99
N GLN A 399 14.66 12.79 -9.51
CA GLN A 399 14.33 12.48 -10.89
C GLN A 399 13.18 11.47 -10.92
N TYR A 400 12.32 11.62 -11.92
CA TYR A 400 11.35 10.61 -12.31
C TYR A 400 11.81 9.99 -13.61
N TRP A 401 11.99 8.68 -13.60
CA TRP A 401 12.45 7.88 -14.73
C TRP A 401 11.32 6.99 -15.21
N ARG A 402 11.11 6.90 -16.52
CA ARG A 402 10.11 6.02 -17.14
C ARG A 402 10.82 5.11 -18.14
N LEU A 403 10.46 3.84 -18.13
CA LEU A 403 10.90 2.89 -19.13
C LEU A 403 10.05 3.08 -20.38
N GLU A 404 10.65 3.66 -21.41
CA GLU A 404 9.99 3.96 -22.68
C GLU A 404 10.26 2.84 -23.68
N LYS A 405 9.19 2.35 -24.31
CA LYS A 405 9.29 1.48 -25.47
C LYS A 405 9.65 2.34 -26.67
N ASN A 406 10.86 2.18 -27.19
CA ASN A 406 11.18 2.79 -28.47
C ASN A 406 10.49 1.96 -29.58
N GLY A 407 9.64 2.59 -30.39
CA GLY A 407 8.87 1.89 -31.42
C GLY A 407 9.71 1.31 -32.58
N TRP A 408 11.03 1.59 -32.57
CA TRP A 408 11.97 1.23 -33.62
C TRP A 408 13.17 0.40 -33.14
N GLU A 409 13.32 0.18 -31.83
CA GLU A 409 14.43 -0.61 -31.25
C GLU A 409 13.86 -1.78 -30.43
N GLU A 410 14.57 -2.91 -30.40
CA GLU A 410 14.16 -4.08 -29.61
C GLU A 410 14.24 -3.88 -28.08
N ASN A 411 14.92 -2.82 -27.62
CA ASN A 411 15.24 -2.61 -26.22
C ASN A 411 14.46 -1.44 -25.60
N ASP A 412 13.71 -1.73 -24.54
CA ASP A 412 13.12 -0.72 -23.66
C ASP A 412 14.22 0.17 -23.04
N THR A 413 14.07 1.50 -23.07
CA THR A 413 15.08 2.47 -22.60
C THR A 413 14.56 3.33 -21.45
N TRP A 414 15.36 3.50 -20.39
CA TRP A 414 15.02 4.40 -19.27
C TRP A 414 15.27 5.87 -19.66
N ARG A 415 14.24 6.72 -19.54
CA ARG A 415 14.31 8.16 -19.83
C ARG A 415 13.78 8.98 -18.65
N ILE A 416 14.46 10.07 -18.31
CA ILE A 416 14.04 11.08 -17.33
C ILE A 416 12.87 11.87 -17.91
N ILE A 417 11.77 11.97 -17.15
CA ILE A 417 10.55 12.72 -17.51
C ILE A 417 10.31 13.95 -16.61
N TYR A 418 11.00 14.02 -15.47
CA TYR A 418 11.07 15.19 -14.58
C TYR A 418 12.40 15.14 -13.82
N GLU A 419 13.04 16.30 -13.64
CA GLU A 419 14.21 16.47 -12.76
C GLU A 419 14.10 17.83 -12.05
N ASN A 420 14.28 17.83 -10.73
CA ASN A 420 14.41 19.06 -9.95
C ASN A 420 15.39 18.87 -8.76
N THR A 421 15.84 20.00 -8.20
CA THR A 421 16.62 20.04 -6.95
C THR A 421 15.65 20.20 -5.79
N LEU A 422 15.70 19.27 -4.82
CA LEU A 422 14.86 19.34 -3.64
C LEU A 422 15.42 20.35 -2.64
N THR A 423 14.61 21.36 -2.30
CA THR A 423 14.78 22.06 -1.02
C THR A 423 14.33 21.11 0.09
N PRO A 424 15.11 20.89 1.16
CA PRO A 424 14.66 20.09 2.30
C PRO A 424 13.37 20.65 2.89
N ILE A 425 12.39 19.77 3.15
CA ILE A 425 11.21 20.13 3.96
C ILE A 425 11.75 20.44 5.36
N ARG A 426 11.59 21.70 5.78
CA ARG A 426 12.04 22.23 7.08
C ARG A 426 11.11 21.82 8.21
#